data_AF-A0A1W6ZIF7-F1
#
_entry.id   AF-A0A1W6ZIF7-F1
#
_cell.length_a   1.000
_cell.length_b   1.000
_cell.length_c   1.000
_cell.angle_alpha   90.00
_cell.angle_beta   90.00
_cell.angle_gamma   90.00
#
_symmetry.space_group_name_H-M   'P 1'
#
loop_
_entity.id
_entity.type
_entity.pdbx_description
1 polymer ?
#
loop_
_entity_poly.entity_id
_entity_poly.type
_entity_poly.pdbx_seq_one_letter_code
_entity_poly.pdbx_strand_id
1 'polypeptide(L)'
;MRPVDPARDRLSRLATATLLALFIAVLALASPTPAMAEGRIRIAEQYGIVYLLLNVTRDQQLIEKHGKQAGVDIQVEWARLSGGSAVNEALLSGSVDIGGAGVGPLLTLWDRTHGRQNVKGVASLGNFPYYLVTNNPNVKTIADFTDKDRIAVPAVTVSVQSRVLQMAVAKQWGAEQFNRLDKLTVALPHPDAAAAIISGGTEITGHFGNPPFQEQELAANPNVRIVLNSYDVLGGPSSSTVLFATEKFRRENPKTYAAFQAALAEAAEFVRARPEQAADIYIKATQARIDRDFLVKIITNPQVQFKLQPENTYPLARFMHQVGAIKNQPQSWRDYFFDDAATAKGS
;
A
#
# COMPACT_ATOMS: atom_id res chain seq x y z
N MET A 1 -78.83 -23.78 23.98
CA MET A 1 -77.42 -24.04 23.64
C MET A 1 -77.36 -24.37 22.15
N ARG A 2 -76.75 -23.51 21.31
CA ARG A 2 -76.50 -23.84 19.89
C ARG A 2 -75.16 -24.58 19.79
N PRO A 3 -75.07 -25.68 19.04
CA PRO A 3 -73.80 -26.39 18.87
C PRO A 3 -72.83 -25.51 18.08
N VAL A 4 -71.67 -25.24 18.67
CA VAL A 4 -70.55 -24.60 17.98
C VAL A 4 -69.94 -25.64 17.07
N ASP A 5 -70.01 -25.39 15.76
CA ASP A 5 -69.53 -26.31 14.72
C ASP A 5 -67.98 -26.33 14.70
N PRO A 6 -67.33 -27.44 15.10
CA PRO A 6 -65.89 -27.51 15.30
C PRO A 6 -65.08 -27.37 14.01
N ALA A 7 -65.72 -27.52 12.84
CA ALA A 7 -65.07 -27.35 11.54
C ALA A 7 -64.84 -25.88 11.19
N ARG A 8 -65.80 -24.98 11.51
CA ARG A 8 -65.67 -23.53 11.29
C ARG A 8 -64.58 -22.91 12.16
N ASP A 9 -64.41 -23.43 13.37
CA ASP A 9 -63.41 -22.95 14.32
C ASP A 9 -61.98 -23.37 13.94
N ARG A 10 -61.81 -24.47 13.19
CA ARG A 10 -60.52 -24.90 12.65
C ARG A 10 -60.11 -24.08 11.41
N LEU A 11 -61.07 -23.81 10.51
CA LEU A 11 -60.85 -22.98 9.31
C LEU A 11 -60.51 -21.53 9.67
N SER A 12 -61.16 -20.95 10.68
CA SER A 12 -60.84 -19.61 11.18
C SER A 12 -59.45 -19.55 11.82
N ARG A 13 -59.06 -20.55 12.62
CA ARG A 13 -57.71 -20.64 13.21
C ARG A 13 -56.61 -20.81 12.16
N LEU A 14 -56.84 -21.60 11.11
CA LEU A 14 -55.91 -21.78 10.00
C LEU A 14 -55.76 -20.50 9.16
N ALA A 15 -56.85 -19.78 8.89
CA ALA A 15 -56.80 -18.49 8.20
C ALA A 15 -56.04 -17.42 8.99
N THR A 16 -56.28 -17.32 10.30
CA THR A 16 -55.59 -16.38 11.18
C THR A 16 -54.10 -16.71 11.33
N ALA A 17 -53.74 -17.99 11.41
CA ALA A 17 -52.33 -18.43 11.44
C ALA A 17 -51.60 -18.12 10.14
N THR A 18 -52.28 -18.27 8.99
CA THR A 18 -51.69 -17.97 7.67
C THR A 18 -51.49 -16.47 7.47
N LEU A 19 -52.44 -15.64 7.89
CA LEU A 19 -52.32 -14.17 7.85
C LEU A 19 -51.21 -13.66 8.76
N LEU A 20 -51.06 -14.23 9.97
CA LEU A 20 -49.99 -13.88 10.89
C LEU A 20 -48.61 -14.27 10.34
N ALA A 21 -48.49 -15.45 9.73
CA ALA A 21 -47.25 -15.89 9.07
C ALA A 21 -46.86 -15.00 7.89
N LEU A 22 -47.84 -14.57 7.09
CA LEU A 22 -47.61 -13.63 5.98
C LEU A 22 -47.17 -12.26 6.50
N PHE A 23 -47.75 -11.78 7.59
CA PHE A 23 -47.40 -10.50 8.20
C PHE A 23 -45.97 -10.50 8.77
N ILE A 24 -45.55 -11.62 9.39
CA ILE A 24 -44.18 -11.81 9.89
C ILE A 24 -43.18 -11.89 8.73
N ALA A 25 -43.53 -12.56 7.62
CA ALA A 25 -42.67 -12.65 6.44
C ALA A 25 -42.46 -11.27 5.77
N VAL A 26 -43.51 -10.45 5.69
CA VAL A 26 -43.41 -9.07 5.19
C VAL A 26 -42.58 -8.19 6.12
N LEU A 27 -42.70 -8.33 7.44
CA LEU A 27 -41.87 -7.63 8.42
C LEU A 27 -40.39 -8.06 8.38
N ALA A 28 -40.11 -9.33 8.09
CA ALA A 28 -38.74 -9.84 7.93
C ALA A 28 -38.07 -9.32 6.64
N LEU A 29 -38.86 -9.09 5.58
CA LEU A 29 -38.40 -8.48 4.32
C LEU A 29 -38.33 -6.94 4.38
N ALA A 30 -39.08 -6.31 5.29
CA ALA A 30 -39.06 -4.87 5.53
C ALA A 30 -38.11 -4.45 6.66
N SER A 31 -37.48 -5.40 7.34
CA SER A 31 -36.42 -5.11 8.29
C SER A 31 -35.25 -4.53 7.50
N PRO A 32 -34.80 -3.28 7.74
CA PRO A 32 -33.54 -2.83 7.18
C PRO A 32 -32.51 -3.86 7.63
N THR A 33 -31.88 -4.54 6.66
CA THR A 33 -30.63 -5.25 6.95
C THR A 33 -29.79 -4.26 7.75
N PRO A 34 -29.20 -4.65 8.89
CA PRO A 34 -28.26 -3.78 9.55
C PRO A 34 -27.21 -3.49 8.48
N ALA A 35 -27.25 -2.29 7.90
CA ALA A 35 -26.12 -1.74 7.21
C ALA A 35 -25.01 -1.92 8.24
N MET A 36 -24.02 -2.77 7.95
CA MET A 36 -22.80 -2.76 8.75
C MET A 36 -22.42 -1.29 8.80
N ALA A 37 -22.58 -0.66 9.96
CA ALA A 37 -22.40 0.77 10.05
C ALA A 37 -20.97 1.03 9.60
N GLU A 38 -20.83 1.71 8.48
CA GLU A 38 -19.55 2.25 8.06
C GLU A 38 -19.02 3.16 9.17
N GLY A 39 -17.71 3.40 9.20
CA GLY A 39 -17.09 4.15 10.29
C GLY A 39 -15.96 3.42 10.99
N ARG A 40 -15.44 2.33 10.40
CA ARG A 40 -14.14 1.78 10.81
C ARG A 40 -13.23 1.62 9.62
N ILE A 41 -11.98 2.03 9.77
CA ILE A 41 -10.93 1.86 8.76
C ILE A 41 -9.60 1.51 9.44
N ARG A 42 -9.04 0.36 9.05
CA ARG A 42 -7.75 -0.15 9.52
C ARG A 42 -6.72 0.00 8.41
N ILE A 43 -5.64 0.72 8.69
CA ILE A 43 -4.64 1.09 7.68
C ILE A 43 -3.29 0.51 8.08
N ALA A 44 -2.72 -0.34 7.21
CA ALA A 44 -1.35 -0.82 7.35
C ALA A 44 -0.37 0.05 6.54
N GLU A 45 0.71 0.48 7.18
CA GLU A 45 1.86 1.16 6.56
C GLU A 45 3.16 0.38 6.83
N GLN A 46 4.23 0.75 6.14
CA GLN A 46 5.60 0.31 6.45
C GLN A 46 6.42 1.50 6.93
N TYR A 47 7.73 1.46 6.73
CA TYR A 47 8.67 2.48 7.16
C TYR A 47 9.05 3.44 6.02
N GLY A 48 9.41 4.67 6.40
CA GLY A 48 9.97 5.67 5.49
C GLY A 48 9.04 6.85 5.23
N ILE A 49 9.60 7.92 4.70
CA ILE A 49 8.89 9.18 4.41
C ILE A 49 7.88 9.04 3.28
N VAL A 50 7.95 7.94 2.52
CA VAL A 50 6.98 7.57 1.50
C VAL A 50 5.56 7.39 2.05
N TYR A 51 5.38 7.34 3.38
CA TYR A 51 4.10 7.31 4.08
C TYR A 51 3.69 8.65 4.70
N LEU A 52 4.40 9.75 4.41
CA LEU A 52 4.18 11.06 5.04
C LEU A 52 2.73 11.56 4.94
N LEU A 53 2.05 11.29 3.82
CA LEU A 53 0.64 11.65 3.67
C LEU A 53 -0.24 10.98 4.73
N LEU A 54 0.02 9.71 5.07
CA LEU A 54 -0.67 9.01 6.15
C LEU A 54 -0.30 9.58 7.53
N ASN A 55 0.97 9.98 7.74
CA ASN A 55 1.38 10.60 9.00
C ASN A 55 0.67 11.94 9.21
N VAL A 56 0.58 12.78 8.19
CA VAL A 56 -0.18 14.04 8.22
C VAL A 56 -1.68 13.79 8.43
N THR A 57 -2.22 12.81 7.71
CA THR A 57 -3.63 12.38 7.84
C THR A 57 -3.95 11.98 9.28
N ARG A 58 -3.07 11.21 9.91
CA ARG A 58 -3.19 10.76 11.31
C ARG A 58 -3.06 11.91 12.31
N ASP A 59 -2.01 12.72 12.20
CA ASP A 59 -1.71 13.77 13.16
C ASP A 59 -2.82 14.84 13.19
N GLN A 60 -3.40 15.15 12.03
CA GLN A 60 -4.47 16.14 11.89
C GLN A 60 -5.88 15.54 11.93
N GLN A 61 -6.02 14.23 12.20
CA GLN A 61 -7.29 13.51 12.24
C GLN A 61 -8.18 13.77 11.01
N LEU A 62 -7.57 13.79 9.82
CA LEU A 62 -8.24 14.23 8.60
C LEU A 62 -9.35 13.27 8.17
N ILE A 63 -9.18 11.96 8.38
CA ILE A 63 -10.21 10.97 8.03
C ILE A 63 -11.45 11.21 8.90
N GLU A 64 -11.25 11.38 10.20
CA GLU A 64 -12.29 11.65 11.18
C GLU A 64 -12.99 12.98 10.90
N LYS A 65 -12.23 14.02 10.56
CA LYS A 65 -12.74 15.33 10.12
C LYS A 65 -13.68 15.19 8.91
N HIS A 66 -13.22 14.53 7.83
CA HIS A 66 -14.02 14.33 6.62
C HIS A 66 -15.20 13.37 6.86
N GLY A 67 -15.04 12.38 7.74
CA GLY A 67 -16.13 11.50 8.17
C GLY A 67 -17.27 12.26 8.83
N LYS A 68 -16.97 13.11 9.82
CA LYS A 68 -17.97 13.94 10.50
C LYS A 68 -18.73 14.85 9.54
N GLN A 69 -18.04 15.43 8.55
CA GLN A 69 -18.67 16.24 7.51
C GLN A 69 -19.63 15.40 6.63
N ALA A 70 -19.33 14.12 6.42
CA ALA A 70 -20.17 13.17 5.71
C ALA A 70 -21.24 12.50 6.60
N GLY A 71 -21.33 12.88 7.89
CA GLY A 71 -22.28 12.31 8.85
C GLY A 71 -21.94 10.90 9.32
N VAL A 72 -20.66 10.53 9.33
CA VAL A 72 -20.16 9.24 9.83
C VAL A 72 -19.08 9.49 10.88
N ASP A 73 -19.20 8.88 12.05
CA ASP A 73 -18.10 8.86 13.02
C ASP A 73 -17.12 7.74 12.63
N ILE A 74 -15.90 8.11 12.25
CA ILE A 74 -14.91 7.15 11.74
C ILE A 74 -13.86 6.87 12.82
N GLN A 75 -13.74 5.60 13.20
CA GLN A 75 -12.65 5.05 13.97
C GLN A 75 -11.52 4.62 13.03
N VAL A 76 -10.34 5.21 13.21
CA VAL A 76 -9.14 4.86 12.44
C VAL A 76 -8.19 4.04 13.30
N GLU A 77 -7.78 2.89 12.79
CA GLU A 77 -6.77 2.03 13.40
C GLU A 77 -5.55 1.94 12.50
N TRP A 78 -4.36 1.93 13.08
CA TRP A 78 -3.10 1.97 12.34
C TRP A 78 -2.24 0.76 12.71
N ALA A 79 -1.69 0.10 11.69
CA ALA A 79 -0.73 -0.97 11.84
C ALA A 79 0.56 -0.63 11.10
N ARG A 80 1.71 -1.00 11.66
CA ARG A 80 3.02 -0.89 11.01
C ARG A 80 3.55 -2.30 10.75
N LEU A 81 3.85 -2.61 9.50
CA LEU A 81 4.27 -3.94 9.06
C LEU A 81 5.67 -3.91 8.45
N SER A 82 6.34 -5.06 8.46
CA SER A 82 7.76 -5.19 8.10
C SER A 82 8.04 -5.10 6.60
N GLY A 83 7.06 -5.43 5.75
CA GLY A 83 7.27 -5.51 4.31
C GLY A 83 6.00 -5.83 3.52
N GLY A 84 6.10 -5.83 2.20
CA GLY A 84 4.96 -6.03 1.29
C GLY A 84 4.21 -7.35 1.46
N SER A 85 4.90 -8.44 1.78
CA SER A 85 4.25 -9.75 2.04
C SER A 85 3.32 -9.70 3.25
N ALA A 86 3.77 -9.10 4.36
CA ALA A 86 2.96 -8.95 5.56
C ALA A 86 1.74 -8.04 5.32
N VAL A 87 1.89 -6.97 4.53
CA VAL A 87 0.76 -6.12 4.12
C VAL A 87 -0.26 -6.92 3.30
N ASN A 88 0.20 -7.73 2.35
CA ASN A 88 -0.68 -8.57 1.53
C ASN A 88 -1.44 -9.60 2.37
N GLU A 89 -0.76 -10.24 3.32
CA GLU A 89 -1.38 -11.20 4.26
C GLU A 89 -2.44 -10.53 5.13
N ALA A 90 -2.12 -9.36 5.71
CA ALA A 90 -3.06 -8.62 6.56
C ALA A 90 -4.31 -8.15 5.80
N LEU A 91 -4.20 -7.79 4.52
CA LEU A 91 -5.35 -7.41 3.70
C LEU A 91 -6.17 -8.66 3.31
N LEU A 92 -5.52 -9.77 2.98
CA LEU A 92 -6.18 -11.04 2.64
C LEU A 92 -6.93 -11.65 3.83
N SER A 93 -6.39 -11.56 5.04
CA SER A 93 -7.03 -12.02 6.27
C SER A 93 -8.19 -11.11 6.71
N GLY A 94 -8.29 -9.91 6.14
CA GLY A 94 -9.21 -8.87 6.61
C GLY A 94 -8.81 -8.26 7.95
N SER A 95 -7.54 -8.39 8.35
CA SER A 95 -6.99 -7.73 9.53
C SER A 95 -6.82 -6.22 9.33
N VAL A 96 -6.64 -5.79 8.07
CA VAL A 96 -6.69 -4.37 7.67
C VAL A 96 -7.64 -4.16 6.50
N ASP A 97 -8.06 -2.92 6.28
CA ASP A 97 -8.97 -2.51 5.22
C ASP A 97 -8.22 -1.82 4.06
N ILE A 98 -7.18 -1.04 4.40
CA ILE A 98 -6.25 -0.42 3.46
C ILE A 98 -4.83 -0.93 3.73
N GLY A 99 -4.18 -1.46 2.69
CA GLY A 99 -2.76 -1.80 2.71
C GLY A 99 -1.92 -0.76 1.98
N GLY A 100 -0.84 -0.30 2.61
CA GLY A 100 0.15 0.59 2.00
C GLY A 100 1.49 -0.13 1.77
N ALA A 101 1.86 -0.32 0.51
CA ALA A 101 3.12 -0.95 0.11
C ALA A 101 3.57 -0.42 -1.26
N GLY A 102 4.48 -1.11 -1.94
CA GLY A 102 4.86 -0.76 -3.31
C GLY A 102 3.93 -1.32 -4.40
N VAL A 103 4.21 -0.94 -5.65
CA VAL A 103 3.48 -1.44 -6.83
C VAL A 103 3.66 -2.96 -7.01
N GLY A 104 4.82 -3.53 -6.66
CA GLY A 104 5.06 -4.98 -6.71
C GLY A 104 4.10 -5.81 -5.85
N PRO A 105 3.97 -5.49 -4.54
CA PRO A 105 2.96 -6.11 -3.67
C PRO A 105 1.52 -5.93 -4.16
N LEU A 106 1.14 -4.74 -4.63
CA LEU A 106 -0.18 -4.49 -5.24
C LEU A 106 -0.44 -5.44 -6.41
N LEU A 107 0.47 -5.52 -7.39
CA LEU A 107 0.30 -6.37 -8.57
C LEU A 107 0.21 -7.86 -8.21
N THR A 108 1.04 -8.30 -7.27
CA THR A 108 1.00 -9.67 -6.74
C THR A 108 -0.38 -9.99 -6.15
N LEU A 109 -0.96 -9.05 -5.41
CA LEU A 109 -2.24 -9.25 -4.74
C LEU A 109 -3.43 -9.10 -5.70
N TRP A 110 -3.36 -8.14 -6.63
CA TRP A 110 -4.32 -7.97 -7.71
C TRP A 110 -4.44 -9.26 -8.53
N ASP A 111 -3.32 -9.85 -8.95
CA ASP A 111 -3.30 -11.10 -9.72
C ASP A 111 -3.94 -12.26 -8.94
N ARG A 112 -3.56 -12.42 -7.66
CA ARG A 112 -4.05 -13.50 -6.78
C ARG A 112 -5.54 -13.39 -6.48
N THR A 113 -6.08 -12.18 -6.44
CA THR A 113 -7.48 -11.90 -6.06
C THR A 113 -8.38 -11.59 -7.25
N HIS A 114 -7.85 -11.70 -8.48
CA HIS A 114 -8.56 -11.43 -9.72
C HIS A 114 -9.83 -12.29 -9.84
N GLY A 115 -10.98 -11.65 -10.03
CA GLY A 115 -12.29 -12.30 -10.11
C GLY A 115 -12.86 -12.77 -8.76
N ARG A 116 -12.24 -12.38 -7.63
CA ARG A 116 -12.68 -12.74 -6.27
C ARG A 116 -12.77 -11.51 -5.36
N GLN A 117 -11.79 -11.29 -4.49
CA GLN A 117 -11.75 -10.11 -3.62
C GLN A 117 -11.46 -8.81 -4.39
N ASN A 118 -10.93 -8.92 -5.62
CA ASN A 118 -10.62 -7.81 -6.52
C ASN A 118 -9.88 -6.67 -5.81
N VAL A 119 -8.70 -6.99 -5.26
CA VAL A 119 -7.86 -5.97 -4.64
C VAL A 119 -7.30 -5.06 -5.72
N LYS A 120 -7.47 -3.76 -5.54
CA LYS A 120 -6.97 -2.72 -6.46
C LYS A 120 -6.43 -1.52 -5.70
N GLY A 121 -5.56 -0.78 -6.37
CA GLY A 121 -5.02 0.48 -5.88
C GLY A 121 -6.10 1.54 -5.74
N VAL A 122 -6.03 2.29 -4.65
CA VAL A 122 -6.96 3.37 -4.29
C VAL A 122 -6.30 4.75 -4.40
N ALA A 123 -4.98 4.83 -4.21
CA ALA A 123 -4.19 6.05 -4.35
C ALA A 123 -2.69 5.72 -4.44
N SER A 124 -1.91 6.64 -5.01
CA SER A 124 -0.47 6.75 -4.76
C SER A 124 -0.22 7.58 -3.51
N LEU A 125 0.94 7.42 -2.89
CA LEU A 125 1.46 8.34 -1.87
C LEU A 125 2.57 9.25 -2.39
N GLY A 126 2.94 9.09 -3.66
CA GLY A 126 3.90 9.93 -4.34
C GLY A 126 4.98 9.18 -5.10
N ASN A 127 5.81 9.96 -5.78
CA ASN A 127 6.94 9.51 -6.55
C ASN A 127 8.21 9.75 -5.73
N PHE A 128 8.96 8.67 -5.51
CA PHE A 128 10.25 8.70 -4.83
C PHE A 128 11.19 7.74 -5.54
N PRO A 129 12.45 8.12 -5.82
CA PRO A 129 13.42 7.16 -6.32
C PRO A 129 13.83 6.21 -5.20
N TYR A 130 14.00 4.95 -5.57
CA TYR A 130 14.68 3.96 -4.74
C TYR A 130 16.13 3.87 -5.19
N TYR A 131 17.04 3.82 -4.24
CA TYR A 131 18.45 3.56 -4.50
C TYR A 131 18.83 2.18 -3.97
N LEU A 132 19.47 1.38 -4.82
CA LEU A 132 20.31 0.28 -4.36
C LEU A 132 21.66 0.88 -4.04
N VAL A 133 22.01 0.87 -2.76
CA VAL A 133 23.33 1.31 -2.30
C VAL A 133 24.16 0.11 -1.86
N THR A 134 25.47 0.29 -1.81
CA THR A 134 26.42 -0.68 -1.26
C THR A 134 27.53 0.00 -0.48
N ASN A 135 27.98 -0.63 0.61
CA ASN A 135 29.20 -0.25 1.34
C ASN A 135 30.42 -1.11 0.95
N ASN A 136 30.27 -2.07 0.01
CA ASN A 136 31.37 -2.89 -0.49
C ASN A 136 32.16 -2.11 -1.56
N PRO A 137 33.45 -1.79 -1.34
CA PRO A 137 34.23 -0.97 -2.27
C PRO A 137 34.47 -1.63 -3.63
N ASN A 138 34.31 -2.95 -3.72
CA ASN A 138 34.46 -3.70 -4.97
C ASN A 138 33.21 -3.67 -5.84
N VAL A 139 32.06 -3.24 -5.30
CA VAL A 139 30.78 -3.20 -6.03
C VAL A 139 30.53 -1.78 -6.51
N LYS A 140 30.52 -1.58 -7.84
CA LYS A 140 30.26 -0.27 -8.48
C LYS A 140 28.97 -0.27 -9.28
N THR A 141 28.55 -1.44 -9.72
CA THR A 141 27.34 -1.68 -10.49
C THR A 141 26.68 -2.98 -10.00
N ILE A 142 25.43 -3.23 -10.42
CA ILE A 142 24.76 -4.49 -10.12
C ILE A 142 25.49 -5.73 -10.67
N ALA A 143 26.43 -5.56 -11.62
CA ALA A 143 27.21 -6.66 -12.18
C ALA A 143 28.38 -7.11 -11.30
N ASP A 144 28.77 -6.28 -10.33
CA ASP A 144 29.92 -6.54 -9.48
C ASP A 144 29.55 -7.33 -8.20
N PHE A 145 28.25 -7.52 -7.94
CA PHE A 145 27.79 -8.33 -6.81
C PHE A 145 28.20 -9.80 -6.97
N THR A 146 28.64 -10.40 -5.87
CA THR A 146 29.11 -11.79 -5.81
C THR A 146 28.37 -12.58 -4.73
N ASP A 147 28.63 -13.88 -4.62
CA ASP A 147 28.01 -14.73 -3.58
C ASP A 147 28.40 -14.34 -2.14
N LYS A 148 29.38 -13.43 -1.98
CA LYS A 148 29.77 -12.84 -0.68
C LYS A 148 28.85 -11.70 -0.25
N ASP A 149 28.04 -11.17 -1.16
CA ASP A 149 27.18 -10.02 -0.90
C ASP A 149 25.78 -10.46 -0.44
N ARG A 150 25.16 -9.64 0.40
CA ARG A 150 23.73 -9.74 0.71
C ARG A 150 23.06 -8.40 0.49
N ILE A 151 21.98 -8.41 -0.29
CA ILE A 151 21.18 -7.25 -0.65
C ILE A 151 19.89 -7.26 0.17
N ALA A 152 19.78 -6.37 1.14
CA ALA A 152 18.56 -6.22 1.91
C ALA A 152 17.43 -5.61 1.05
N VAL A 153 16.24 -6.23 1.14
CA VAL A 153 14.98 -5.74 0.58
C VAL A 153 13.84 -6.00 1.58
N PRO A 154 12.73 -5.24 1.57
CA PRO A 154 11.64 -5.46 2.55
C PRO A 154 10.95 -6.83 2.45
N ALA A 155 10.94 -7.40 1.24
CA ALA A 155 10.42 -8.74 0.97
C ALA A 155 11.02 -9.28 -0.32
N VAL A 156 11.71 -10.42 -0.22
CA VAL A 156 12.32 -11.13 -1.35
C VAL A 156 11.24 -11.52 -2.36
N THR A 157 11.46 -11.23 -3.64
CA THR A 157 10.55 -11.44 -4.77
C THR A 157 9.18 -10.73 -4.69
N VAL A 158 8.83 -10.04 -3.60
CA VAL A 158 7.51 -9.41 -3.45
C VAL A 158 7.60 -7.90 -3.41
N SER A 159 8.57 -7.35 -2.69
CA SER A 159 8.77 -5.90 -2.58
C SER A 159 8.97 -5.25 -3.95
N VAL A 160 8.58 -3.99 -4.07
CA VAL A 160 8.81 -3.23 -5.32
C VAL A 160 10.30 -3.12 -5.63
N GLN A 161 11.15 -3.01 -4.61
CA GLN A 161 12.60 -3.00 -4.77
C GLN A 161 13.14 -4.30 -5.36
N SER A 162 12.67 -5.45 -4.88
CA SER A 162 13.04 -6.75 -5.47
C SER A 162 12.57 -6.86 -6.93
N ARG A 163 11.36 -6.37 -7.26
CA ARG A 163 10.85 -6.39 -8.64
C ARG A 163 11.61 -5.43 -9.57
N VAL A 164 11.98 -4.25 -9.08
CA VAL A 164 12.81 -3.30 -9.84
C VAL A 164 14.22 -3.85 -10.05
N LEU A 165 14.80 -4.53 -9.04
CA LEU A 165 16.09 -5.20 -9.21
C LEU A 165 16.02 -6.29 -10.28
N GLN A 166 14.99 -7.12 -10.26
CA GLN A 166 14.74 -8.12 -11.31
C GLN A 166 14.61 -7.49 -12.69
N MET A 167 13.92 -6.35 -12.80
CA MET A 167 13.78 -5.61 -14.07
C MET A 167 15.12 -5.03 -14.54
N ALA A 168 15.95 -4.52 -13.63
CA ALA A 168 17.30 -4.04 -13.95
C ALA A 168 18.21 -5.19 -14.40
N VAL A 169 18.14 -6.33 -13.72
CA VAL A 169 18.86 -7.55 -14.10
C VAL A 169 18.42 -8.02 -15.49
N ALA A 170 17.12 -8.05 -15.77
CA ALA A 170 16.60 -8.43 -17.08
C ALA A 170 17.08 -7.49 -18.20
N LYS A 171 17.17 -6.18 -17.95
CA LYS A 171 17.72 -5.22 -18.91
C LYS A 171 19.21 -5.44 -19.18
N GLN A 172 19.96 -5.86 -18.17
CA GLN A 172 21.42 -6.05 -18.25
C GLN A 172 21.81 -7.41 -18.87
N TRP A 173 21.09 -8.48 -18.53
CA TRP A 173 21.48 -9.86 -18.87
C TRP A 173 20.44 -10.65 -19.68
N GLY A 174 19.28 -10.08 -19.99
CA GLY A 174 18.19 -10.79 -20.65
C GLY A 174 17.08 -11.24 -19.69
N ALA A 175 15.86 -11.34 -20.21
CA ALA A 175 14.67 -11.61 -19.42
C ALA A 175 14.71 -12.99 -18.74
N GLU A 176 15.40 -13.96 -19.33
CA GLU A 176 15.62 -15.30 -18.78
C GLU A 176 16.54 -15.31 -17.55
N GLN A 177 17.33 -14.26 -17.35
CA GLN A 177 18.25 -14.09 -16.21
C GLN A 177 17.67 -13.17 -15.13
N PHE A 178 16.39 -12.76 -15.22
CA PHE A 178 15.81 -11.73 -14.34
C PHE A 178 16.02 -11.97 -12.83
N ASN A 179 16.09 -13.24 -12.42
CA ASN A 179 16.25 -13.67 -11.02
C ASN A 179 17.71 -13.91 -10.60
N ARG A 180 18.70 -13.58 -11.45
CA ARG A 180 20.13 -13.85 -11.22
C ARG A 180 20.63 -13.39 -9.84
N LEU A 181 20.15 -12.23 -9.36
CA LEU A 181 20.53 -11.66 -8.07
C LEU A 181 19.60 -12.03 -6.91
N ASP A 182 18.48 -12.73 -7.16
CA ASP A 182 17.50 -13.05 -6.11
C ASP A 182 18.13 -13.88 -4.97
N LYS A 183 19.07 -14.77 -5.31
CA LYS A 183 19.84 -15.57 -4.34
C LYS A 183 20.70 -14.75 -3.38
N LEU A 184 21.01 -13.51 -3.74
CA LEU A 184 21.77 -12.58 -2.90
C LEU A 184 20.84 -11.71 -2.05
N THR A 185 19.53 -11.72 -2.31
CA THR A 185 18.59 -10.88 -1.58
C THR A 185 18.16 -11.51 -0.26
N VAL A 186 18.00 -10.67 0.76
CA VAL A 186 17.50 -11.07 2.08
C VAL A 186 16.39 -10.13 2.53
N ALA A 187 15.40 -10.68 3.24
CA ALA A 187 14.27 -9.90 3.74
C ALA A 187 14.63 -9.20 5.05
N LEU A 188 14.61 -7.87 5.05
CA LEU A 188 14.90 -7.06 6.24
C LEU A 188 14.10 -5.74 6.19
N PRO A 189 13.51 -5.27 7.30
CA PRO A 189 12.89 -3.96 7.36
C PRO A 189 13.90 -2.84 7.06
N HIS A 190 13.46 -1.76 6.42
CA HIS A 190 14.35 -0.64 6.05
C HIS A 190 15.18 -0.07 7.22
N PRO A 191 14.64 0.14 8.44
CA PRO A 191 15.45 0.62 9.57
C PRO A 191 16.63 -0.31 9.91
N ASP A 192 16.40 -1.61 9.89
CA ASP A 192 17.41 -2.62 10.25
C ASP A 192 18.47 -2.73 9.14
N ALA A 193 18.04 -2.68 7.87
CA ALA A 193 18.93 -2.66 6.71
C ALA A 193 19.82 -1.42 6.70
N ALA A 194 19.25 -0.24 6.97
CA ALA A 194 19.98 1.01 7.06
C ALA A 194 21.03 0.97 8.17
N ALA A 195 20.66 0.47 9.35
CA ALA A 195 21.60 0.31 10.47
C ALA A 195 22.77 -0.61 10.10
N ALA A 196 22.51 -1.72 9.40
CA ALA A 196 23.55 -2.65 8.94
C ALA A 196 24.49 -2.02 7.89
N ILE A 197 23.95 -1.26 6.93
CA ILE A 197 24.74 -0.57 5.91
C ILE A 197 25.58 0.56 6.53
N ILE A 198 24.99 1.35 7.43
CA ILE A 198 25.67 2.47 8.12
C ILE A 198 26.82 1.95 8.98
N SER A 199 26.56 0.93 9.81
CA SER A 199 27.59 0.36 10.68
C SER A 199 28.71 -0.33 9.90
N GLY A 200 28.37 -0.99 8.79
CA GLY A 200 29.32 -1.79 8.01
C GLY A 200 29.82 -3.03 8.76
N GLY A 201 30.61 -3.86 8.07
CA GLY A 201 31.21 -5.06 8.67
C GLY A 201 30.25 -6.23 8.91
N THR A 202 29.00 -6.13 8.46
CA THR A 202 28.04 -7.24 8.43
C THR A 202 28.05 -7.95 7.07
N GLU A 203 27.35 -9.08 6.95
CA GLU A 203 27.13 -9.72 5.65
C GLU A 203 26.20 -8.92 4.72
N ILE A 204 25.43 -7.96 5.26
CA ILE A 204 24.60 -7.04 4.48
C ILE A 204 25.50 -5.98 3.88
N THR A 205 25.81 -6.16 2.60
CA THR A 205 26.68 -5.25 1.84
C THR A 205 25.91 -4.33 0.91
N GLY A 206 24.63 -4.60 0.66
CA GLY A 206 23.76 -3.73 -0.12
C GLY A 206 22.36 -3.60 0.46
N HIS A 207 21.70 -2.49 0.19
CA HIS A 207 20.31 -2.25 0.55
C HIS A 207 19.61 -1.53 -0.59
N PHE A 208 18.49 -2.09 -1.04
CA PHE A 208 17.60 -1.40 -1.96
C PHE A 208 16.53 -0.67 -1.13
N GLY A 209 16.85 0.57 -0.79
CA GLY A 209 16.13 1.37 0.19
C GLY A 209 15.04 2.26 -0.40
N ASN A 210 14.32 2.92 0.50
CA ASN A 210 13.48 4.07 0.21
C ASN A 210 13.89 5.25 1.12
N PRO A 211 13.46 6.48 0.81
CA PRO A 211 13.73 7.61 1.70
C PRO A 211 13.03 7.50 3.07
N PRO A 212 13.66 7.98 4.16
CA PRO A 212 14.94 8.67 4.20
C PRO A 212 16.16 7.74 4.37
N PHE A 213 15.95 6.42 4.41
CA PHE A 213 16.98 5.46 4.82
C PHE A 213 18.18 5.44 3.87
N GLN A 214 17.93 5.44 2.56
CA GLN A 214 18.99 5.50 1.56
C GLN A 214 19.84 6.78 1.67
N GLU A 215 19.22 7.93 1.99
CA GLU A 215 19.94 9.18 2.21
C GLU A 215 20.73 9.15 3.53
N GLN A 216 20.18 8.56 4.59
CA GLN A 216 20.89 8.36 5.86
C GLN A 216 22.12 7.46 5.68
N GLU A 217 22.01 6.38 4.90
CA GLU A 217 23.11 5.47 4.58
C GLU A 217 24.25 6.20 3.87
N LEU A 218 23.91 6.99 2.85
CA LEU A 218 24.87 7.80 2.09
C LEU A 218 25.52 8.89 2.95
N ALA A 219 24.78 9.49 3.89
CA ALA A 219 25.28 10.56 4.75
C ALA A 219 26.15 10.04 5.91
N ALA A 220 25.81 8.88 6.47
CA ALA A 220 26.43 8.40 7.71
C ALA A 220 27.62 7.45 7.49
N ASN A 221 27.74 6.82 6.32
CA ASN A 221 28.87 5.93 6.02
C ASN A 221 29.56 6.34 4.70
N PRO A 222 30.81 6.83 4.73
CA PRO A 222 31.51 7.33 3.55
C PRO A 222 31.86 6.25 2.51
N ASN A 223 31.75 4.97 2.86
CA ASN A 223 31.96 3.87 1.90
C ASN A 223 30.72 3.58 1.04
N VAL A 224 29.54 4.09 1.46
CA VAL A 224 28.27 3.85 0.80
C VAL A 224 28.20 4.60 -0.52
N ARG A 225 27.74 3.92 -1.57
CA ARG A 225 27.50 4.52 -2.89
C ARG A 225 26.25 3.93 -3.54
N ILE A 226 25.60 4.71 -4.39
CA ILE A 226 24.49 4.25 -5.22
C ILE A 226 25.05 3.40 -6.38
N VAL A 227 24.48 2.22 -6.59
CA VAL A 227 24.82 1.32 -7.72
C VAL A 227 23.64 1.05 -8.65
N LEU A 228 22.43 1.45 -8.25
CA LEU A 228 21.23 1.47 -9.09
C LEU A 228 20.25 2.53 -8.60
N ASN A 229 19.62 3.25 -9.52
CA ASN A 229 18.50 4.15 -9.25
C ASN A 229 17.25 3.62 -9.98
N SER A 230 16.15 3.46 -9.25
CA SER A 230 14.91 2.92 -9.82
C SER A 230 14.34 3.74 -10.97
N TYR A 231 14.55 5.05 -11.00
CA TYR A 231 14.05 5.89 -12.10
C TYR A 231 14.76 5.60 -13.42
N ASP A 232 16.04 5.25 -13.40
CA ASP A 232 16.77 4.84 -14.60
C ASP A 232 16.25 3.48 -15.11
N VAL A 233 15.88 2.60 -14.18
CA VAL A 233 15.29 1.30 -14.50
C VAL A 233 13.87 1.44 -15.05
N LEU A 234 13.05 2.32 -14.46
CA LEU A 234 11.64 2.50 -14.82
C LEU A 234 11.43 3.53 -15.95
N GLY A 235 12.48 4.26 -16.35
CA GLY A 235 12.44 5.25 -17.42
C GLY A 235 11.87 6.61 -17.00
N GLY A 236 11.88 6.94 -15.72
CA GLY A 236 11.40 8.21 -15.18
C GLY A 236 10.80 8.09 -13.77
N PRO A 237 10.21 9.19 -13.25
CA PRO A 237 9.47 9.19 -12.00
C PRO A 237 8.40 8.10 -11.98
N SER A 238 8.17 7.51 -10.81
CA SER A 238 7.21 6.43 -10.62
C SER A 238 6.64 6.42 -9.22
N SER A 239 5.40 5.95 -9.08
CA SER A 239 4.78 5.69 -7.78
C SER A 239 5.65 4.75 -6.97
N SER A 240 6.17 5.24 -5.85
CA SER A 240 6.89 4.41 -4.89
C SER A 240 5.89 3.57 -4.11
N THR A 241 5.05 4.27 -3.35
CA THR A 241 4.11 3.64 -2.43
C THR A 241 2.70 3.89 -2.91
N VAL A 242 1.90 2.85 -2.89
CA VAL A 242 0.49 2.85 -3.27
C VAL A 242 -0.33 2.25 -2.15
N LEU A 243 -1.55 2.76 -2.03
CA LEU A 243 -2.57 2.25 -1.14
C LEU A 243 -3.50 1.37 -1.94
N PHE A 244 -3.96 0.27 -1.36
CA PHE A 244 -4.90 -0.63 -2.02
C PHE A 244 -5.88 -1.28 -1.04
N ALA A 245 -7.04 -1.64 -1.56
CA ALA A 245 -8.17 -2.16 -0.80
C ALA A 245 -8.91 -3.24 -1.59
N THR A 246 -9.75 -4.00 -0.91
CA THR A 246 -10.70 -4.92 -1.56
C THR A 246 -11.86 -4.15 -2.17
N GLU A 247 -12.45 -4.67 -3.25
CA GLU A 247 -13.68 -4.12 -3.82
C GLU A 247 -14.83 -4.13 -2.81
N LYS A 248 -14.89 -5.17 -1.97
CA LYS A 248 -15.86 -5.30 -0.88
C LYS A 248 -15.81 -4.11 0.08
N PHE A 249 -14.62 -3.76 0.59
CA PHE A 249 -14.47 -2.64 1.52
C PHE A 249 -14.96 -1.32 0.90
N ARG A 250 -14.52 -1.03 -0.34
CA ARG A 250 -14.94 0.17 -1.08
C ARG A 250 -16.45 0.24 -1.27
N ARG A 251 -17.10 -0.88 -1.62
CA ARG A 251 -18.55 -0.94 -1.85
C ARG A 251 -19.36 -0.82 -0.56
N GLU A 252 -18.91 -1.46 0.52
CA GLU A 252 -19.67 -1.54 1.77
C GLU A 252 -19.40 -0.34 2.71
N ASN A 253 -18.35 0.45 2.48
CA ASN A 253 -17.99 1.61 3.30
C ASN A 253 -17.82 2.89 2.47
N PRO A 254 -18.80 3.28 1.63
CA PRO A 254 -18.62 4.31 0.62
C PRO A 254 -18.29 5.71 1.19
N LYS A 255 -18.88 6.12 2.33
CA LYS A 255 -18.57 7.43 2.92
C LYS A 255 -17.25 7.39 3.69
N THR A 256 -16.95 6.29 4.38
CA THR A 256 -15.64 6.10 5.04
C THR A 256 -14.51 6.15 4.01
N TYR A 257 -14.69 5.45 2.88
CA TYR A 257 -13.75 5.45 1.78
C TYR A 257 -13.59 6.82 1.12
N ALA A 258 -14.69 7.54 0.89
CA ALA A 258 -14.65 8.90 0.36
C ALA A 258 -13.95 9.89 1.31
N ALA A 259 -14.22 9.80 2.62
CA ALA A 259 -13.54 10.59 3.65
C ALA A 259 -12.04 10.31 3.68
N PHE A 260 -11.64 9.05 3.53
CA PHE A 260 -10.23 8.66 3.40
C PHE A 260 -9.57 9.30 2.17
N GLN A 261 -10.20 9.25 0.99
CA GLN A 261 -9.68 9.87 -0.22
C GLN A 261 -9.54 11.40 -0.08
N ALA A 262 -10.54 12.06 0.52
CA ALA A 262 -10.50 13.50 0.78
C ALA A 262 -9.38 13.88 1.78
N ALA A 263 -9.18 13.06 2.82
CA ALA A 263 -8.11 13.23 3.79
C ALA A 263 -6.72 13.14 3.14
N LEU A 264 -6.51 12.17 2.24
CA LEU A 264 -5.26 12.05 1.49
C LEU A 264 -5.01 13.27 0.59
N ALA A 265 -6.06 13.80 -0.04
CA ALA A 265 -5.94 14.97 -0.91
C ALA A 265 -5.54 16.21 -0.11
N GLU A 266 -6.19 16.44 1.03
CA GLU A 266 -5.84 17.52 1.96
C GLU A 266 -4.42 17.36 2.51
N ALA A 267 -4.01 16.14 2.87
CA ALA A 267 -2.64 15.85 3.31
C ALA A 267 -1.60 16.16 2.22
N ALA A 268 -1.90 15.84 0.95
CA ALA A 268 -0.99 16.13 -0.16
C ALA A 268 -0.82 17.64 -0.40
N GLU A 269 -1.90 18.42 -0.30
CA GLU A 269 -1.82 19.89 -0.30
C GLU A 269 -1.00 20.41 0.88
N PHE A 270 -1.25 19.87 2.09
CA PHE A 270 -0.55 20.27 3.30
C PHE A 270 0.97 20.08 3.17
N VAL A 271 1.42 18.90 2.73
CA VAL A 271 2.86 18.61 2.59
C VAL A 271 3.51 19.56 1.58
N ARG A 272 2.86 19.84 0.45
CA ARG A 272 3.40 20.78 -0.55
C ARG A 272 3.48 22.20 -0.04
N ALA A 273 2.46 22.66 0.70
CA ALA A 273 2.42 24.01 1.22
C ALA A 273 3.32 24.21 2.45
N ARG A 274 3.59 23.14 3.21
CA ARG A 274 4.22 23.22 4.54
C ARG A 274 5.22 22.07 4.77
N PRO A 275 6.30 21.96 3.97
CA PRO A 275 7.24 20.84 4.05
C PRO A 275 7.94 20.74 5.41
N GLU A 276 8.23 21.88 6.03
CA GLU A 276 8.80 21.96 7.37
C GLU A 276 7.89 21.38 8.46
N GLN A 277 6.61 21.76 8.47
CA GLN A 277 5.65 21.20 9.43
C GLN A 277 5.39 19.71 9.15
N ALA A 278 5.43 19.31 7.89
CA ALA A 278 5.31 17.91 7.52
C ALA A 278 6.52 17.08 8.05
N ALA A 279 7.74 17.64 8.01
CA ALA A 279 8.91 17.03 8.64
C ALA A 279 8.71 16.84 10.15
N ASP A 280 8.19 17.85 10.84
CA ASP A 280 7.90 17.78 12.29
C ASP A 280 6.89 16.67 12.60
N ILE A 281 5.81 16.58 11.81
CA ILE A 281 4.81 15.52 11.94
C ILE A 281 5.43 14.14 11.74
N TYR A 282 6.27 13.97 10.71
CA TYR A 282 6.95 12.70 10.46
C TYR A 282 7.82 12.28 11.64
N ILE A 283 8.68 13.18 12.14
CA ILE A 283 9.58 12.91 13.26
C ILE A 283 8.78 12.48 14.49
N LYS A 284 7.70 13.21 14.80
CA LYS A 284 6.79 12.89 15.91
C LYS A 284 6.12 11.52 15.73
N ALA A 285 5.55 11.26 14.56
CA ALA A 285 4.77 10.05 14.28
C ALA A 285 5.61 8.78 14.18
N THR A 286 6.88 8.91 13.82
CA THR A 286 7.80 7.78 13.61
C THR A 286 8.86 7.63 14.70
N GLN A 287 8.99 8.63 15.59
CA GLN A 287 10.09 8.74 16.55
C GLN A 287 11.46 8.68 15.86
N ALA A 288 11.54 9.17 14.62
CA ALA A 288 12.75 9.11 13.81
C ALA A 288 13.88 9.91 14.46
N ARG A 289 15.06 9.30 14.53
CA ARG A 289 16.30 9.96 14.93
C ARG A 289 16.99 10.51 13.68
N ILE A 290 16.46 11.62 13.18
CA ILE A 290 16.94 12.28 11.95
C ILE A 290 16.99 13.79 12.19
N ASP A 291 18.00 14.44 11.61
CA ASP A 291 18.06 15.90 11.60
C ASP A 291 16.88 16.48 10.80
N ARG A 292 16.25 17.52 11.35
CA ARG A 292 15.04 18.11 10.76
C ARG A 292 15.32 18.73 9.41
N ASP A 293 16.40 19.50 9.29
CA ASP A 293 16.73 20.21 8.05
C ASP A 293 17.14 19.23 6.95
N PHE A 294 17.83 18.15 7.32
CA PHE A 294 18.11 17.03 6.43
C PHE A 294 16.82 16.38 5.91
N LEU A 295 15.85 16.13 6.80
CA LEU A 295 14.55 15.58 6.39
C LEU A 295 13.78 16.54 5.47
N VAL A 296 13.78 17.84 5.75
CA VAL A 296 13.15 18.85 4.88
C VAL A 296 13.77 18.83 3.49
N LYS A 297 15.11 18.73 3.38
CA LYS A 297 15.78 18.60 2.07
C LYS A 297 15.32 17.37 1.29
N ILE A 298 15.02 16.26 1.96
CA ILE A 298 14.47 15.05 1.33
C ILE A 298 13.03 15.32 0.85
N ILE A 299 12.18 15.94 1.67
CA ILE A 299 10.79 16.28 1.32
C ILE A 299 10.74 17.21 0.10
N THR A 300 11.65 18.19 0.04
CA THR A 300 11.67 19.20 -1.04
C THR A 300 12.61 18.83 -2.18
N ASN A 301 13.11 17.59 -2.23
CA ASN A 301 13.96 17.13 -3.31
C ASN A 301 13.17 17.19 -4.64
N PRO A 302 13.70 17.76 -5.73
CA PRO A 302 13.01 17.82 -7.02
C PRO A 302 12.59 16.47 -7.61
N GLN A 303 13.24 15.37 -7.21
CA GLN A 303 12.88 14.01 -7.60
C GLN A 303 11.73 13.42 -6.76
N VAL A 304 11.32 14.10 -5.70
CA VAL A 304 10.26 13.68 -4.78
C VAL A 304 8.98 14.46 -5.05
N GLN A 305 7.86 13.75 -5.15
CA GLN A 305 6.55 14.35 -5.34
C GLN A 305 5.52 13.66 -4.46
N PHE A 306 4.81 14.43 -3.64
CA PHE A 306 3.67 13.92 -2.88
C PHE A 306 2.37 14.13 -3.66
N LYS A 307 1.84 13.04 -4.25
CA LYS A 307 0.65 13.06 -5.11
C LYS A 307 -0.13 11.75 -5.02
N LEU A 308 -1.42 11.83 -5.35
CA LEU A 308 -2.32 10.68 -5.27
C LEU A 308 -2.49 9.92 -6.59
N GLN A 309 -2.20 10.56 -7.71
CA GLN A 309 -2.30 9.92 -9.02
C GLN A 309 -1.16 8.91 -9.17
N PRO A 310 -1.44 7.66 -9.55
CA PRO A 310 -0.39 6.70 -9.84
C PRO A 310 0.37 7.10 -11.10
N GLU A 311 1.67 6.89 -11.12
CA GLU A 311 2.52 7.26 -12.24
C GLU A 311 3.52 6.16 -12.56
N ASN A 312 3.66 5.87 -13.84
CA ASN A 312 4.63 4.94 -14.41
C ASN A 312 4.58 3.53 -13.78
N THR A 313 3.38 3.02 -13.49
CA THR A 313 3.24 1.70 -12.85
C THR A 313 3.14 0.55 -13.86
N TYR A 314 2.71 0.84 -15.08
CA TYR A 314 2.46 -0.16 -16.12
C TYR A 314 3.70 -0.92 -16.60
N PRO A 315 4.88 -0.30 -16.80
CA PRO A 315 6.06 -1.02 -17.25
C PRO A 315 6.46 -2.17 -16.32
N LEU A 316 6.36 -1.96 -15.00
CA LEU A 316 6.63 -2.99 -14.00
C LEU A 316 5.59 -4.12 -14.07
N ALA A 317 4.31 -3.78 -14.25
CA ALA A 317 3.23 -4.76 -14.38
C ALA A 317 3.43 -5.67 -15.59
N ARG A 318 3.75 -5.09 -16.75
CA ARG A 318 4.07 -5.83 -17.97
C ARG A 318 5.29 -6.72 -17.78
N PHE A 319 6.34 -6.21 -17.13
CA PHE A 319 7.53 -6.99 -16.81
C PHE A 319 7.21 -8.19 -15.92
N MET A 320 6.44 -7.99 -14.85
CA MET A 320 6.04 -9.07 -13.94
C MET A 320 5.26 -10.16 -14.67
N HIS A 321 4.41 -9.83 -15.64
CA HIS A 321 3.76 -10.84 -16.48
C HIS A 321 4.77 -11.55 -17.39
N GLN A 322 5.66 -10.80 -18.06
CA GLN A 322 6.67 -11.34 -18.97
C GLN A 322 7.56 -12.41 -18.32
N VAL A 323 7.92 -12.23 -17.04
CA VAL A 323 8.74 -13.18 -16.28
C VAL A 323 7.93 -14.22 -15.50
N GLY A 324 6.60 -14.27 -15.70
CA GLY A 324 5.71 -15.24 -15.05
C GLY A 324 5.46 -14.99 -13.56
N ALA A 325 5.79 -13.81 -13.05
CA ALA A 325 5.56 -13.42 -11.66
C ALA A 325 4.08 -13.13 -11.33
N ILE A 326 3.31 -12.73 -12.34
CA ILE A 326 1.84 -12.66 -12.31
C ILE A 326 1.29 -13.41 -13.52
N LYS A 327 0.09 -14.00 -13.38
CA LYS A 327 -0.53 -14.82 -14.44
C LYS A 327 -1.41 -14.01 -15.37
N ASN A 328 -2.14 -13.03 -14.82
CA ASN A 328 -3.03 -12.18 -15.57
C ASN A 328 -2.24 -10.99 -16.12
N GLN A 329 -2.35 -10.75 -17.42
CA GLN A 329 -1.72 -9.60 -18.06
C GLN A 329 -2.63 -8.36 -17.96
N PRO A 330 -2.23 -7.30 -17.22
CA PRO A 330 -2.94 -6.03 -17.33
C PRO A 330 -2.69 -5.41 -18.71
N GLN A 331 -3.73 -4.83 -19.29
CA GLN A 331 -3.68 -4.04 -20.52
C GLN A 331 -3.30 -2.58 -20.20
N SER A 332 -3.64 -2.09 -19.01
CA SER A 332 -3.23 -0.77 -18.55
C SER A 332 -3.19 -0.69 -17.02
N TRP A 333 -2.73 0.45 -16.49
CA TRP A 333 -2.80 0.71 -15.05
C TRP A 333 -4.23 0.69 -14.50
N ARG A 334 -5.25 0.97 -15.33
CA ARG A 334 -6.66 0.99 -14.93
C ARG A 334 -7.20 -0.39 -14.52
N ASP A 335 -6.51 -1.47 -14.89
CA ASP A 335 -6.97 -2.82 -14.52
C ASP A 335 -6.74 -3.12 -13.03
N TYR A 336 -5.71 -2.51 -12.45
CA TYR A 336 -5.28 -2.73 -11.07
C TYR A 336 -5.38 -1.50 -10.16
N PHE A 337 -5.97 -0.41 -10.63
CA PHE A 337 -6.46 0.69 -9.81
C PHE A 337 -7.98 0.80 -9.93
N PHE A 338 -8.66 1.25 -8.86
CA PHE A 338 -10.05 1.69 -8.98
C PHE A 338 -10.12 2.98 -9.78
N ASP A 339 -11.27 3.22 -10.43
CA ASP A 339 -11.55 4.46 -11.16
C ASP A 339 -12.15 5.50 -10.19
N ASP A 340 -11.29 6.04 -9.33
CA ASP A 340 -11.65 7.07 -8.35
C ASP A 340 -10.94 8.39 -8.71
N ALA A 341 -11.42 9.52 -8.19
CA ALA A 341 -10.83 10.84 -8.52
C ALA A 341 -9.32 10.93 -8.21
N ALA A 342 -8.86 10.24 -7.16
CA ALA A 342 -7.46 10.18 -6.77
C ALA A 342 -6.59 9.48 -7.83
N THR A 343 -7.13 8.50 -8.55
CA THR A 343 -6.40 7.62 -9.48
C THR A 343 -6.72 7.88 -10.94
N ALA A 344 -7.84 8.54 -11.27
CA ALA A 344 -8.39 8.70 -12.62
C ALA A 344 -7.42 9.30 -13.65
N LYS A 345 -6.46 10.12 -13.20
CA LYS A 345 -5.44 10.78 -14.04
C LYS A 345 -4.07 10.10 -13.98
N GLY A 346 -4.01 8.82 -13.64
CA GLY A 346 -2.76 8.07 -13.56
C GLY A 346 -2.12 7.76 -14.91
N SER A 347 -0.88 7.24 -14.88
CA SER A 347 -0.10 6.83 -16.06
C SER A 347 0.66 5.51 -15.89
#